data_AF-A0A1I0CUT7-F1
#
_entry.id   AF-A0A1I0CUT7-F1
#
_cell.length_a   1.000
_cell.length_b   1.000
_cell.length_c   1.000
_cell.angle_alpha   90.00
_cell.angle_beta   90.00
_cell.angle_gamma   90.00
#
_symmetry.space_group_name_H-M   'P 1'
#
loop_
_entity.id
_entity.type
_entity.pdbx_description
1 polymer ?
#
loop_
_entity_poly.entity_id
_entity_poly.type
_entity_poly.pdbx_seq_one_letter_code
_entity_poly.pdbx_strand_id
1 'polypeptide(L)'
;MSYIRKNWREYIYEEIQEDRETYYVEYHPINLKSYYFAHLNLVFINIPKTTEEIIDIKEKELTEWLKRFPLPIMVTSFDRKGDKISINDNKVFMGYINNEKGTIVKKWGSISVEEIPEEQLSDQFIKKVYGDLPFIHRKEKEQSSEMKASEMKKIKNLVDFTFYTWLFLSIIIAFIGWQSYWVGALAFGYSVYKTLDRALKVLGVKNKRQIEKDEKERKMRHYYHHCERNPLGFAKLRAENFEKDEEQQIHKTKERLNSINFKKEPTTFDR
;
A
#
# COMPACT_ATOMS: atom_id res chain seq x y z
N MET A 1 23.38 10.99 -16.75
CA MET A 1 22.69 11.18 -15.44
C MET A 1 21.20 11.34 -15.71
N SER A 2 20.34 10.51 -15.11
CA SER A 2 18.88 10.51 -15.37
C SER A 2 18.26 11.89 -15.12
N TYR A 3 17.42 12.37 -16.04
CA TYR A 3 16.69 13.66 -15.99
C TYR A 3 15.89 13.83 -14.68
N ILE A 4 15.47 12.71 -14.07
CA ILE A 4 14.78 12.65 -12.77
C ILE A 4 15.67 13.19 -11.63
N ARG A 5 17.00 13.13 -11.75
CA ARG A 5 17.90 13.63 -10.70
C ARG A 5 17.83 15.15 -10.51
N LYS A 6 17.45 15.93 -11.53
CA LYS A 6 17.51 17.39 -11.51
C LYS A 6 16.34 18.04 -10.74
N ASN A 7 15.21 17.35 -10.61
CA ASN A 7 13.98 17.92 -10.07
C ASN A 7 13.75 17.70 -8.57
N TRP A 8 14.54 16.87 -7.89
CA TRP A 8 14.38 16.62 -6.45
C TRP A 8 15.40 17.40 -5.64
N ARG A 9 15.02 17.78 -4.41
CA ARG A 9 15.92 18.39 -3.43
C ARG A 9 16.81 17.33 -2.80
N GLU A 10 17.90 17.78 -2.16
CA GLU A 10 18.88 16.90 -1.52
C GLU A 10 18.32 16.21 -0.27
N TYR A 11 17.51 16.95 0.50
CA TYR A 11 16.85 16.51 1.71
C TYR A 11 15.37 16.23 1.42
N ILE A 12 14.89 15.08 1.92
CA ILE A 12 13.49 14.72 1.90
C ILE A 12 13.01 14.78 3.35
N TYR A 13 12.19 15.79 3.66
CA TYR A 13 11.66 15.99 5.00
C TYR A 13 10.43 15.10 5.22
N GLU A 14 10.29 14.62 6.45
CA GLU A 14 9.15 13.80 6.87
C GLU A 14 7.84 14.61 6.91
N GLU A 15 6.74 13.90 6.68
CA GLU A 15 5.39 14.45 6.73
C GLU A 15 4.96 14.63 8.19
N ILE A 16 4.23 15.70 8.48
CA ILE A 16 3.75 15.99 9.83
C ILE A 16 2.26 15.72 9.87
N GLN A 17 1.81 14.92 10.83
CA GLN A 17 0.39 14.63 11.05
C GLN A 17 -0.04 15.15 12.41
N GLU A 18 -1.12 15.92 12.47
CA GLU A 18 -1.68 16.42 13.71
C GLU A 18 -3.20 16.22 13.77
N ASP A 19 -3.69 15.76 14.92
CA ASP A 19 -5.12 15.56 15.16
C ASP A 19 -5.78 16.85 15.71
N ARG A 20 -7.03 17.10 15.29
CA ARG A 20 -7.88 18.24 15.69
C ARG A 20 -9.29 17.78 16.11
N GLU A 21 -9.41 16.53 16.59
CA GLU A 21 -10.63 15.84 17.07
C GLU A 21 -11.69 15.56 16.00
N THR A 22 -12.05 16.59 15.21
CA THR A 22 -13.10 16.52 14.17
C THR A 22 -12.54 16.26 12.77
N TYR A 23 -11.28 16.63 12.58
CA TYR A 23 -10.46 16.38 11.40
C TYR A 23 -9.01 16.18 11.85
N TYR A 24 -8.18 15.69 10.94
CA TYR A 24 -6.73 15.71 11.14
C TYR A 24 -6.07 16.41 9.96
N VAL A 25 -4.83 16.84 10.19
CA VAL A 25 -4.03 17.64 9.27
C VAL A 25 -2.79 16.86 8.88
N GLU A 26 -2.51 16.79 7.59
CA GLU A 26 -1.26 16.25 7.05
C GLU A 26 -0.51 17.36 6.32
N TYR A 27 0.68 17.69 6.78
CA TYR A 27 1.57 18.64 6.15
C TYR A 27 2.69 17.91 5.42
N HIS A 28 2.77 18.14 4.11
CA HIS A 28 3.79 17.61 3.23
C HIS A 28 4.79 18.73 2.88
N PRO A 29 6.04 18.66 3.37
CA PRO A 29 7.08 19.63 3.06
C PRO A 29 7.43 19.72 1.57
N ILE A 30 8.04 20.83 1.18
CA ILE A 30 8.52 21.08 -0.19
C ILE A 30 9.75 20.21 -0.47
N ASN A 31 9.54 19.03 -1.05
CA ASN A 31 10.61 18.06 -1.35
C ASN A 31 11.10 18.10 -2.82
N LEU A 32 10.32 18.71 -3.72
CA LEU A 32 10.65 18.86 -5.14
C LEU A 32 11.17 20.26 -5.44
N LYS A 33 12.07 20.39 -6.41
CA LYS A 33 12.53 21.67 -6.98
C LYS A 33 11.53 22.23 -7.99
N SER A 34 10.75 21.36 -8.62
CA SER A 34 9.71 21.74 -9.58
C SER A 34 8.37 22.11 -8.93
N TYR A 35 8.25 21.94 -7.61
CA TYR A 35 7.09 22.37 -6.84
C TYR A 35 7.53 23.38 -5.79
N TYR A 36 6.74 24.44 -5.65
CA TYR A 36 7.04 25.59 -4.82
C TYR A 36 6.13 25.71 -3.60
N PHE A 37 5.11 24.85 -3.51
CA PHE A 37 4.13 24.86 -2.42
C PHE A 37 4.28 23.60 -1.57
N ALA A 38 4.25 23.78 -0.24
CA ALA A 38 3.96 22.69 0.68
C ALA A 38 2.47 22.35 0.57
N HIS A 39 2.12 21.08 0.78
CA HIS A 39 0.72 20.66 0.77
C HIS A 39 0.21 20.49 2.19
N LEU A 40 -0.94 21.09 2.47
CA LEU A 40 -1.67 20.94 3.72
C LEU A 40 -2.99 20.24 3.41
N ASN A 41 -3.10 18.98 3.82
CA ASN A 41 -4.30 18.19 3.63
C ASN A 41 -5.12 18.20 4.92
N LEU A 42 -6.38 18.61 4.82
CA LEU A 42 -7.34 18.57 5.92
C LEU A 42 -8.29 17.40 5.66
N VAL A 43 -8.26 16.38 6.50
CA VAL A 43 -9.07 15.17 6.32
C VAL A 43 -10.16 15.14 7.39
N PHE A 44 -11.41 15.33 6.97
CA PHE A 44 -12.56 15.43 7.86
C PHE A 44 -13.13 14.05 8.18
N ILE A 45 -13.17 13.70 9.47
CA ILE A 45 -13.76 12.45 9.95
C ILE A 45 -15.29 12.55 9.90
N ASN A 46 -15.81 13.71 10.34
CA ASN A 46 -17.20 14.12 10.20
C ASN A 46 -17.24 15.38 9.34
N ILE A 47 -17.85 15.27 8.16
CA ILE A 47 -17.92 16.40 7.22
C ILE A 47 -18.76 17.52 7.86
N PRO A 48 -18.23 18.75 7.94
CA PRO A 48 -18.99 19.92 8.39
C PRO A 48 -20.29 20.10 7.60
N LYS A 49 -21.32 20.65 8.25
CA LYS A 49 -22.65 20.74 7.61
C LYS A 49 -22.73 21.83 6.55
N THR A 50 -21.85 22.84 6.63
CA THR A 50 -21.82 23.98 5.72
C THR A 50 -20.46 24.13 5.07
N THR A 51 -20.46 24.59 3.82
CA THR A 51 -19.24 24.89 3.06
C THR A 51 -18.43 26.02 3.71
N GLU A 52 -19.11 26.97 4.35
CA GLU A 52 -18.52 28.10 5.06
C GLU A 52 -17.64 27.64 6.23
N GLU A 53 -18.10 26.65 7.00
CA GLU A 53 -17.32 26.09 8.11
C GLU A 53 -16.00 25.47 7.62
N ILE A 54 -16.03 24.79 6.46
CA ILE A 54 -14.82 24.22 5.86
C ILE A 54 -13.87 25.32 5.36
N ILE A 55 -14.41 26.42 4.83
CA ILE A 55 -13.60 27.58 4.41
C ILE A 55 -12.90 28.19 5.62
N ASP A 56 -13.63 28.45 6.70
CA ASP A 56 -13.07 29.04 7.93
C ASP A 56 -11.96 28.16 8.51
N ILE A 57 -12.17 26.84 8.55
CA ILE A 57 -11.15 25.88 8.99
C ILE A 57 -9.93 25.94 8.07
N LYS A 58 -10.10 25.94 6.74
CA LYS A 58 -8.99 26.08 5.79
C LYS A 58 -8.20 27.38 6.00
N GLU A 59 -8.89 28.49 6.20
CA GLU A 59 -8.27 29.80 6.40
C GLU A 59 -7.49 29.88 7.70
N LYS A 60 -8.03 29.30 8.76
CA LYS A 60 -7.40 29.20 10.08
C LYS A 60 -6.15 28.34 10.01
N GLU A 61 -6.26 27.13 9.49
CA GLU A 61 -5.14 26.19 9.37
C GLU A 61 -4.03 26.75 8.47
N LEU A 62 -4.37 27.33 7.31
CA LEU A 62 -3.39 28.01 6.46
C LEU A 62 -2.59 29.06 7.25
N THR A 63 -3.27 29.84 8.08
CA THR A 63 -2.64 30.92 8.86
C THR A 63 -1.74 30.38 9.96
N GLU A 64 -2.17 29.32 10.64
CA GLU A 64 -1.40 28.65 11.69
C GLU A 64 -0.13 28.02 11.14
N TRP A 65 -0.25 27.29 10.03
CA TRP A 65 0.87 26.63 9.38
C TRP A 65 1.84 27.61 8.73
N LEU A 66 1.38 28.71 8.14
CA LEU A 66 2.26 29.76 7.61
C LEU A 66 3.07 30.45 8.72
N LYS A 67 2.52 30.60 9.92
CA LYS A 67 3.26 31.14 11.08
C LYS A 67 4.37 30.18 11.53
N ARG A 68 4.12 28.87 11.46
CA ARG A 68 5.09 27.84 11.85
C ARG A 68 6.16 27.64 10.79
N PHE A 69 5.75 27.55 9.54
CA PHE A 69 6.62 27.36 8.37
C PHE A 69 6.31 28.48 7.36
N PRO A 70 7.12 29.55 7.30
CA PRO A 70 6.89 30.71 6.44
C PRO A 70 7.25 30.42 4.97
N LEU A 71 6.61 29.40 4.40
CA LEU A 71 6.77 28.93 3.03
C LEU A 71 5.40 28.92 2.33
N PRO A 72 5.32 28.96 1.00
CA PRO A 72 4.04 28.88 0.30
C PRO A 72 3.33 27.56 0.61
N ILE A 73 2.05 27.62 0.94
CA ILE A 73 1.22 26.46 1.31
C ILE A 73 0.00 26.39 0.41
N MET A 74 -0.32 25.17 -0.02
CA MET A 74 -1.52 24.80 -0.74
C MET A 74 -2.41 23.94 0.16
N VAL A 75 -3.65 24.37 0.41
CA VAL A 75 -4.59 23.66 1.27
C VAL A 75 -5.60 22.88 0.45
N THR A 76 -5.71 21.59 0.74
CA THR A 76 -6.72 20.69 0.16
C THR A 76 -7.54 20.05 1.27
N SER A 77 -8.84 19.86 1.04
CA SER A 77 -9.74 19.18 1.98
C SER A 77 -10.21 17.86 1.40
N PHE A 78 -10.29 16.85 2.25
CA PHE A 78 -10.74 15.50 1.92
C PHE A 78 -11.80 15.04 2.92
N ASP A 79 -12.71 14.18 2.46
CA ASP A 79 -13.65 13.50 3.32
C ASP A 79 -13.03 12.23 3.93
N ARG A 80 -13.81 11.55 4.80
CA ARG A 80 -13.42 10.29 5.43
C ARG A 80 -13.10 9.15 4.43
N LYS A 81 -13.60 9.21 3.20
CA LYS A 81 -13.35 8.21 2.16
C LYS A 81 -12.09 8.52 1.36
N GLY A 82 -11.50 9.70 1.54
CA GLY A 82 -10.38 10.21 0.77
C GLY A 82 -10.82 10.96 -0.50
N ASP A 83 -12.11 11.24 -0.65
CA ASP A 83 -12.62 12.04 -1.76
C ASP A 83 -12.36 13.52 -1.50
N LYS A 84 -11.86 14.23 -2.52
CA LYS A 84 -11.57 15.66 -2.42
C LYS A 84 -12.87 16.45 -2.25
N ILE A 85 -12.94 17.25 -1.20
CA ILE A 85 -14.02 18.21 -0.98
C ILE A 85 -13.68 19.49 -1.75
N SER A 86 -14.30 19.64 -2.92
CA SER A 86 -14.14 20.85 -3.74
C SER A 86 -15.03 21.97 -3.24
N ILE A 87 -14.41 23.10 -2.97
CA ILE A 87 -15.09 24.33 -2.57
C ILE A 87 -14.77 25.36 -3.63
N ASN A 88 -15.81 25.96 -4.23
CA ASN A 88 -15.68 27.03 -5.22
C ASN A 88 -15.07 26.58 -6.57
N ASP A 89 -15.84 25.80 -7.36
CA ASP A 89 -15.51 25.39 -8.74
C ASP A 89 -14.10 24.82 -8.94
N ASN A 90 -13.67 23.92 -8.04
CA ASN A 90 -12.34 23.28 -8.05
C ASN A 90 -11.14 24.23 -7.91
N LYS A 91 -11.34 25.49 -7.52
CA LYS A 91 -10.23 26.41 -7.24
C LYS A 91 -9.47 25.92 -6.00
N VAL A 92 -8.16 25.94 -6.10
CA VAL A 92 -7.27 25.55 -5.01
C VAL A 92 -7.09 26.74 -4.07
N PHE A 93 -7.04 26.48 -2.77
CA PHE A 93 -6.76 27.52 -1.77
C PHE A 93 -5.27 27.54 -1.46
N MET A 94 -4.63 28.69 -1.63
CA MET A 94 -3.19 28.84 -1.43
C MET A 94 -2.89 30.11 -0.63
N GLY A 95 -1.75 30.11 0.05
CA GLY A 95 -1.23 31.31 0.67
C GLY A 95 0.27 31.29 0.87
N TYR A 96 0.83 32.48 1.05
CA TYR A 96 2.25 32.71 1.28
C TYR A 96 2.43 33.99 2.10
N ILE A 97 3.63 34.20 2.62
CA ILE A 97 3.96 35.43 3.34
C ILE A 97 4.60 36.41 2.37
N ASN A 98 4.08 37.64 2.30
CA ASN A 98 4.74 38.70 1.54
C ASN A 98 5.85 39.31 2.42
N ASN A 99 7.11 39.17 1.98
CA ASN A 99 8.28 39.66 2.73
C ASN A 99 8.31 41.20 2.88
N GLU A 100 7.71 41.96 1.96
CA GLU A 100 7.70 43.44 2.01
C GLU A 100 6.75 43.98 3.09
N LYS A 101 5.63 43.30 3.32
CA LYS A 101 4.57 43.74 4.25
C LYS A 101 4.50 42.89 5.52
N GLY A 102 5.18 41.74 5.55
CA GLY A 102 5.06 40.74 6.61
C GLY A 102 3.65 40.15 6.73
N THR A 103 2.79 40.34 5.73
CA THR A 103 1.39 39.93 5.76
C THR A 103 1.19 38.61 5.05
N ILE A 104 0.25 37.81 5.55
CA ILE A 104 -0.20 36.58 4.91
C ILE A 104 -1.12 36.95 3.75
N VAL A 105 -0.73 36.56 2.53
CA VAL A 105 -1.56 36.65 1.34
C VAL A 105 -2.30 35.34 1.18
N LYS A 106 -3.63 35.39 1.14
CA LYS A 106 -4.51 34.22 0.91
C LYS A 106 -5.24 34.41 -0.42
N LYS A 107 -5.26 33.40 -1.28
CA LYS A 107 -5.89 33.49 -2.59
C LYS A 107 -6.51 32.16 -3.01
N TRP A 108 -7.71 32.24 -3.56
CA TRP A 108 -8.39 31.13 -4.24
C TRP A 108 -8.03 31.15 -5.73
N GLY A 109 -7.61 30.02 -6.30
CA GLY A 109 -7.28 29.89 -7.72
C GLY A 109 -5.81 29.53 -7.92
N SER A 110 -5.19 30.03 -8.98
CA SER A 110 -3.75 29.85 -9.26
C SER A 110 -2.95 31.05 -8.77
N ILE A 111 -1.86 30.81 -8.06
CA ILE A 111 -0.83 31.80 -7.74
C ILE A 111 0.32 31.54 -8.70
N SER A 112 0.77 32.56 -9.44
CA SER A 112 1.92 32.42 -10.33
C SER A 112 3.21 32.45 -9.50
N VAL A 113 4.26 31.81 -10.00
CA VAL A 113 5.54 31.68 -9.25
C VAL A 113 6.17 33.06 -9.03
N GLU A 114 5.91 33.99 -9.94
CA GLU A 114 6.38 35.38 -9.92
C GLU A 114 5.72 36.21 -8.80
N GLU A 115 4.55 35.79 -8.29
CA GLU A 115 3.89 36.46 -7.15
C GLU A 115 4.54 36.09 -5.80
N ILE A 116 5.33 35.01 -5.76
CA ILE A 116 5.95 34.46 -4.55
C ILE A 116 7.34 35.08 -4.36
N PRO A 117 7.72 35.50 -3.15
CA PRO A 117 9.08 35.99 -2.88
C PRO A 117 10.14 34.93 -3.25
N GLU A 118 11.10 35.29 -4.10
CA GLU A 118 12.16 34.38 -4.57
C GLU A 118 12.96 33.75 -3.42
N GLU A 119 13.12 34.47 -2.31
CA GLU A 119 13.80 33.98 -1.12
C GLU A 119 13.14 32.69 -0.57
N GLN A 120 11.80 32.64 -0.56
CA GLN A 120 11.03 31.48 -0.09
C GLN A 120 11.16 30.26 -1.01
N LEU A 121 11.54 30.47 -2.27
CA LEU A 121 11.76 29.40 -3.25
C LEU A 121 13.15 28.77 -3.14
N SER A 122 14.09 29.47 -2.48
CA SER A 122 15.50 29.07 -2.39
C SER A 122 15.71 27.83 -1.51
N ASP A 123 16.62 26.94 -1.95
CA ASP A 123 16.98 25.73 -1.20
C ASP A 123 17.55 26.07 0.20
N GLN A 124 18.23 27.21 0.34
CA GLN A 124 18.81 27.66 1.60
C GLN A 124 17.74 28.07 2.61
N PHE A 125 16.76 28.86 2.18
CA PHE A 125 15.67 29.29 3.05
C PHE A 125 14.79 28.11 3.46
N ILE A 126 14.44 27.22 2.52
CA ILE A 126 13.67 26.01 2.83
C ILE A 126 14.41 25.13 3.84
N LYS A 127 15.72 24.94 3.67
CA LYS A 127 16.55 24.19 4.63
C LYS A 127 16.59 24.85 6.00
N LYS A 128 16.58 26.18 6.07
CA LYS A 128 16.53 26.93 7.33
C LYS A 128 15.18 26.76 8.02
N VAL A 129 14.07 26.85 7.28
CA VAL A 129 12.71 26.71 7.80
C VAL A 129 12.43 25.30 8.31
N TYR A 130 12.88 24.27 7.59
CA TYR A 130 12.70 22.86 7.99
C TYR A 130 13.88 22.29 8.79
N GLY A 131 14.78 23.13 9.31
CA GLY A 131 16.00 22.68 9.96
C GLY A 131 15.77 21.73 11.14
N ASP A 132 14.63 21.88 11.82
CA ASP A 132 14.24 21.07 12.97
C ASP A 132 13.41 19.83 12.60
N LEU A 133 13.07 19.65 11.32
CA LEU A 133 12.29 18.49 10.88
C LEU A 133 13.20 17.29 10.60
N PRO A 134 12.78 16.07 10.97
CA PRO A 134 13.44 14.86 10.54
C PRO A 134 13.53 14.82 9.00
N PHE A 135 14.71 14.44 8.50
CA PHE A 135 14.94 14.34 7.07
C PHE A 135 15.76 13.10 6.74
N ILE A 136 15.55 12.60 5.52
CA ILE A 136 16.36 11.53 4.94
C ILE A 136 17.20 12.13 3.81
N HIS A 137 18.49 11.82 3.81
CA HIS A 137 19.36 12.22 2.73
C HIS A 137 19.06 11.41 1.47
N ARG A 138 18.77 12.07 0.35
CA ARG A 138 18.36 11.37 -0.88
C ARG A 138 19.38 10.33 -1.34
N LYS A 139 20.68 10.63 -1.21
CA LYS A 139 21.75 9.67 -1.56
C LYS A 139 21.62 8.34 -0.81
N GLU A 140 21.21 8.35 0.46
CA GLU A 140 21.03 7.12 1.25
C GLU A 140 19.80 6.33 0.80
N LYS A 141 18.71 7.02 0.47
CA LYS A 141 17.51 6.40 -0.11
C LYS A 141 17.78 5.81 -1.49
N GLU A 142 18.61 6.46 -2.29
CA GLU A 142 19.05 5.94 -3.59
C GLU A 142 20.01 4.76 -3.41
N GLN A 143 21.01 4.84 -2.53
CA GLN A 143 21.93 3.74 -2.26
C GLN A 143 21.19 2.50 -1.76
N SER A 144 20.24 2.64 -0.84
CA SER A 144 19.43 1.50 -0.37
C SER A 144 18.56 0.91 -1.48
N SER A 145 18.03 1.72 -2.38
CA SER A 145 17.27 1.25 -3.54
C SER A 145 18.17 0.57 -4.60
N GLU A 146 19.36 1.12 -4.85
CA GLU A 146 20.36 0.54 -5.74
C GLU A 146 20.92 -0.77 -5.18
N MET A 147 21.14 -0.86 -3.87
CA MET A 147 21.52 -2.10 -3.19
C MET A 147 20.45 -3.18 -3.41
N LYS A 148 19.17 -2.88 -3.14
CA LYS A 148 18.05 -3.82 -3.42
C LYS A 148 17.97 -4.22 -4.90
N ALA A 149 18.15 -3.27 -5.81
CA ALA A 149 18.17 -3.56 -7.25
C ALA A 149 19.37 -4.43 -7.65
N SER A 150 20.53 -4.23 -7.03
CA SER A 150 21.73 -5.04 -7.25
C SER A 150 21.56 -6.47 -6.72
N GLU A 151 20.88 -6.65 -5.59
CA GLU A 151 20.53 -7.97 -5.06
C GLU A 151 19.58 -8.70 -6.01
N MET A 152 18.56 -8.01 -6.53
CA MET A 152 17.67 -8.58 -7.56
C MET A 152 18.43 -8.96 -8.83
N LYS A 153 19.42 -8.16 -9.26
CA LYS A 153 20.30 -8.51 -10.40
C LYS A 153 21.15 -9.74 -10.11
N LYS A 154 21.69 -9.90 -8.89
CA LYS A 154 22.44 -11.10 -8.50
C LYS A 154 21.55 -12.34 -8.55
N ILE A 155 20.31 -12.25 -8.05
CA ILE A 155 19.32 -13.34 -8.12
C ILE A 155 19.03 -13.69 -9.58
N LYS A 156 18.79 -12.68 -10.43
CA LYS A 156 18.57 -12.88 -11.87
C LYS A 156 19.77 -13.59 -12.53
N ASN A 157 21.00 -13.12 -12.29
CA ASN A 157 22.20 -13.73 -12.86
C ASN A 157 22.37 -15.19 -12.40
N LEU A 158 22.01 -15.52 -11.16
CA LEU A 158 22.07 -16.89 -10.64
C LEU A 158 21.03 -17.79 -11.34
N VAL A 159 19.82 -17.27 -11.56
CA VAL A 159 18.76 -17.96 -12.33
C VAL A 159 19.22 -18.19 -13.78
N ASP A 160 19.75 -17.16 -14.43
CA ASP A 160 20.25 -17.24 -15.81
C ASP A 160 21.42 -18.24 -15.92
N PHE A 161 22.41 -18.18 -15.02
CA PHE A 161 23.52 -19.13 -14.98
C PHE A 161 23.05 -20.57 -14.80
N THR A 162 22.10 -20.79 -13.90
CA THR A 162 21.50 -22.12 -13.65
C THR A 162 20.76 -22.64 -14.88
N PHE A 163 20.09 -21.76 -15.62
CA PHE A 163 19.43 -22.11 -16.88
C PHE A 163 20.44 -22.52 -17.94
N TYR A 164 21.51 -21.74 -18.16
CA TYR A 164 22.55 -22.07 -19.13
C TYR A 164 23.32 -23.35 -18.80
N THR A 165 23.61 -23.62 -17.53
CA THR A 165 24.25 -24.89 -17.13
C THR A 165 23.35 -26.09 -17.41
N TRP A 166 22.05 -25.99 -17.20
CA TRP A 166 21.11 -27.06 -17.55
C TRP A 166 20.94 -27.25 -19.05
N LEU A 167 20.93 -26.15 -19.82
CA LEU A 167 20.94 -26.21 -21.28
C LEU A 167 22.20 -26.92 -21.79
N PHE A 168 23.37 -26.56 -21.27
CA PHE A 168 24.65 -27.17 -21.62
C PHE A 168 24.71 -28.66 -21.23
N LEU A 169 24.21 -29.03 -20.05
CA LEU A 169 24.10 -30.43 -19.62
C LEU A 169 23.19 -31.23 -20.57
N SER A 170 22.09 -30.63 -21.04
CA SER A 170 21.19 -31.25 -22.02
C SER A 170 21.91 -31.54 -23.35
N ILE A 171 22.77 -30.62 -23.79
CA ILE A 171 23.58 -30.77 -25.02
C ILE A 171 24.60 -31.90 -24.85
N ILE A 172 25.29 -31.98 -23.70
CA ILE A 172 26.23 -33.07 -23.39
C ILE A 172 25.52 -34.42 -23.38
N ILE A 173 24.35 -34.50 -22.74
CA ILE A 173 23.51 -35.71 -22.72
C ILE A 173 23.13 -36.13 -24.14
N ALA A 174 22.71 -35.18 -24.98
CA ALA A 174 22.37 -35.47 -26.38
C ALA A 174 23.58 -36.01 -27.16
N PHE A 175 24.78 -35.49 -26.89
CA PHE A 175 26.03 -35.95 -27.51
C PHE A 175 26.44 -37.36 -27.06
N ILE A 176 26.31 -37.68 -25.76
CA ILE A 176 26.58 -39.03 -25.21
C ILE A 176 25.53 -40.04 -25.66
N GLY A 177 24.28 -39.59 -25.83
CA GLY A 177 23.16 -40.39 -26.33
C GLY A 177 23.37 -40.98 -27.73
N TRP A 178 24.35 -40.48 -28.49
CA TRP A 178 24.74 -41.03 -29.78
C TRP A 178 25.29 -42.46 -29.69
N GLN A 179 25.88 -42.86 -28.55
CA GLN A 179 26.36 -44.24 -28.33
C GLN A 179 25.29 -45.21 -27.82
N SER A 180 24.24 -44.72 -27.16
CA SER A 180 23.15 -45.55 -26.66
C SER A 180 21.85 -44.76 -26.68
N TYR A 181 21.04 -45.05 -27.71
CA TYR A 181 19.78 -44.36 -28.01
C TYR A 181 18.85 -44.26 -26.80
N TRP A 182 18.73 -45.35 -26.03
CA TRP A 182 17.84 -45.43 -24.87
C TRP A 182 18.29 -44.55 -23.70
N VAL A 183 19.59 -44.48 -23.44
CA VAL A 183 20.14 -43.66 -22.35
C VAL A 183 20.04 -42.18 -22.72
N GLY A 184 20.32 -41.84 -23.99
CA GLY A 184 20.12 -40.49 -24.52
C GLY A 184 18.67 -40.02 -24.43
N ALA A 185 17.71 -40.87 -24.81
CA ALA A 185 16.28 -40.54 -24.77
C ALA A 185 15.77 -40.29 -23.35
N LEU A 186 16.14 -41.14 -22.38
CA LEU A 186 15.75 -40.99 -20.98
C LEU A 186 16.34 -39.72 -20.35
N ALA A 187 17.62 -39.47 -20.58
CA ALA A 187 18.31 -38.32 -20.01
C ALA A 187 17.86 -37.00 -20.66
N PHE A 188 17.56 -37.00 -21.97
CA PHE A 188 16.95 -35.86 -22.67
C PHE A 188 15.55 -35.56 -22.13
N GLY A 189 14.70 -36.58 -21.99
CA GLY A 189 13.35 -36.43 -21.43
C GLY A 189 13.36 -35.84 -20.01
N TYR A 190 14.27 -36.32 -19.15
CA TYR A 190 14.44 -35.78 -17.81
C TYR A 190 14.93 -34.32 -17.82
N SER A 191 15.86 -33.97 -18.71
CA SER A 191 16.39 -32.61 -18.79
C SER A 191 15.35 -31.61 -19.31
N VAL A 192 14.58 -31.99 -20.33
CA VAL A 192 13.47 -31.18 -20.86
C VAL A 192 12.41 -30.97 -19.79
N TYR A 193 11.99 -32.04 -19.09
CA TYR A 193 11.07 -31.94 -17.97
C TYR A 193 11.56 -30.96 -16.88
N LYS A 194 12.83 -31.08 -16.48
CA LYS A 194 13.40 -30.26 -15.40
C LYS A 194 13.59 -28.81 -15.79
N THR A 195 13.89 -28.55 -17.07
CA THR A 195 13.96 -27.21 -17.63
C THR A 195 12.58 -26.57 -17.70
N LEU A 196 11.56 -27.32 -18.12
CA LEU A 196 10.17 -26.87 -18.14
C LEU A 196 9.63 -26.59 -16.73
N ASP A 197 9.87 -27.47 -15.75
CA ASP A 197 9.46 -27.26 -14.36
C ASP A 197 10.08 -25.97 -13.77
N ARG A 198 11.36 -25.71 -14.06
CA ARG A 198 12.01 -24.46 -13.62
C ARG A 198 11.52 -23.24 -14.38
N ALA A 199 11.32 -23.32 -15.69
CA ALA A 199 10.77 -22.22 -16.47
C ALA A 199 9.38 -21.84 -15.98
N LEU A 200 8.51 -22.82 -15.67
CA LEU A 200 7.19 -22.59 -15.09
C LEU A 200 7.27 -21.90 -13.72
N LYS A 201 8.22 -22.29 -12.87
CA LYS A 201 8.45 -21.63 -11.56
C LYS A 201 8.94 -20.19 -11.71
N VAL A 202 9.83 -19.91 -12.66
CA VAL A 202 10.34 -18.55 -12.95
C VAL A 202 9.26 -17.67 -13.57
N LEU A 203 8.43 -18.22 -14.46
CA LEU A 203 7.27 -17.55 -15.05
C LEU A 203 6.12 -17.36 -14.05
N GLY A 204 6.25 -17.85 -12.81
CA GLY A 204 5.25 -17.71 -11.77
C GLY A 204 3.99 -18.57 -11.99
N VAL A 205 4.05 -19.56 -12.88
CA VAL A 205 2.95 -20.49 -13.13
C VAL A 205 2.84 -21.44 -11.94
N LYS A 206 1.92 -21.12 -11.04
CA LYS A 206 1.64 -21.92 -9.84
C LYS A 206 0.70 -23.08 -10.19
N ASN A 207 0.99 -24.26 -9.66
CA ASN A 207 0.07 -25.39 -9.74
C ASN A 207 -1.24 -25.10 -9.00
N LYS A 208 -2.37 -25.68 -9.42
CA LYS A 208 -3.70 -25.47 -8.80
C LYS A 208 -3.68 -25.64 -7.27
N ARG A 209 -3.02 -26.69 -6.76
CA ARG A 209 -2.85 -26.91 -5.31
C ARG A 209 -2.12 -25.78 -4.59
N GLN A 210 -1.18 -25.15 -5.26
CA GLN A 210 -0.37 -24.07 -4.71
C GLN A 210 -1.13 -22.74 -4.77
N ILE A 211 -1.91 -22.52 -5.84
CA ILE A 211 -2.87 -21.41 -5.94
C ILE A 211 -3.90 -21.50 -4.80
N GLU A 212 -4.50 -22.68 -4.60
CA GLU A 212 -5.48 -22.89 -3.52
C GLU A 212 -4.88 -22.67 -2.13
N LYS A 213 -3.66 -23.15 -1.89
CA LYS A 213 -2.95 -22.91 -0.63
C LYS A 213 -2.67 -21.43 -0.41
N ASP A 214 -2.15 -20.75 -1.43
CA ASP A 214 -1.85 -19.32 -1.38
C ASP A 214 -3.11 -18.47 -1.21
N GLU A 215 -4.22 -18.84 -1.87
CA GLU A 215 -5.52 -18.21 -1.67
C GLU A 215 -6.04 -18.42 -0.25
N LYS A 216 -5.94 -19.64 0.28
CA LYS A 216 -6.35 -19.95 1.66
C LYS A 216 -5.53 -19.13 2.66
N GLU A 217 -4.22 -19.08 2.49
CA GLU A 217 -3.34 -18.25 3.33
C GLU A 217 -3.63 -16.76 3.19
N ARG A 218 -3.86 -16.27 1.97
CA ARG A 218 -4.25 -14.88 1.72
C ARG A 218 -5.55 -14.54 2.42
N LYS A 219 -6.57 -15.40 2.30
CA LYS A 219 -7.85 -15.26 3.00
C LYS A 219 -7.66 -15.26 4.51
N MET A 220 -6.90 -16.22 5.05
CA MET A 220 -6.60 -16.27 6.49
C MET A 220 -5.92 -15.00 6.99
N ARG A 221 -4.86 -14.52 6.30
CA ARG A 221 -4.17 -13.27 6.67
C ARG A 221 -5.10 -12.07 6.59
N HIS A 222 -5.92 -11.99 5.56
CA HIS A 222 -6.89 -10.92 5.38
C HIS A 222 -7.94 -10.91 6.51
N TYR A 223 -8.53 -12.07 6.84
CA TYR A 223 -9.46 -12.19 7.95
C TYR A 223 -8.80 -11.88 9.29
N TYR A 224 -7.59 -12.40 9.52
CA TYR A 224 -6.83 -12.17 10.75
C TYR A 224 -6.62 -10.67 10.99
N HIS A 225 -6.13 -9.95 9.97
CA HIS A 225 -5.94 -8.50 10.04
C HIS A 225 -7.24 -7.75 10.38
N HIS A 226 -8.38 -8.14 9.80
CA HIS A 226 -9.67 -7.51 10.11
C HIS A 226 -10.19 -7.85 11.52
N CYS A 227 -9.92 -9.07 12.01
CA CYS A 227 -10.28 -9.48 13.36
C CYS A 227 -9.45 -8.73 14.42
N GLU A 228 -8.16 -8.50 14.15
CA GLU A 228 -7.26 -7.76 15.04
C GLU A 228 -7.70 -6.29 15.20
N ARG A 229 -8.22 -5.68 14.12
CA ARG A 229 -8.72 -4.29 14.16
C ARG A 229 -10.10 -4.15 14.81
N ASN A 230 -10.85 -5.24 15.04
CA ASN A 230 -12.16 -5.21 15.68
C ASN A 230 -12.37 -6.41 16.63
N PRO A 231 -11.72 -6.40 17.80
CA PRO A 231 -11.78 -7.52 18.75
C PRO A 231 -13.19 -7.75 19.31
N LEU A 232 -13.96 -6.68 19.54
CA LEU A 232 -15.33 -6.77 20.05
C LEU A 232 -16.29 -7.41 19.03
N GLY A 233 -16.21 -6.99 17.76
CA GLY A 233 -17.01 -7.57 16.69
C GLY A 233 -16.68 -9.05 16.46
N PHE A 234 -15.41 -9.43 16.56
CA PHE A 234 -14.99 -10.82 16.45
C PHE A 234 -15.49 -11.69 17.63
N ALA A 235 -15.45 -11.17 18.86
CA ALA A 235 -16.01 -11.86 20.03
C ALA A 235 -17.51 -12.12 19.86
N LYS A 236 -18.26 -11.15 19.33
CA LYS A 236 -19.69 -11.30 19.03
C LYS A 236 -19.94 -12.35 17.94
N LEU A 237 -19.25 -12.26 16.80
CA LEU A 237 -19.36 -13.25 15.72
C LEU A 237 -19.01 -14.67 16.19
N ARG A 238 -18.03 -14.80 17.08
CA ARG A 238 -17.66 -16.09 17.66
C ARG A 238 -18.78 -16.66 18.53
N ALA A 239 -19.41 -15.84 19.38
CA ALA A 239 -20.53 -16.26 20.20
C ALA A 239 -21.73 -16.70 19.33
N GLU A 240 -22.09 -15.92 18.31
CA GLU A 240 -23.16 -16.26 17.36
C GLU A 240 -22.89 -17.57 16.59
N ASN A 241 -21.62 -17.85 16.24
CA ASN A 241 -21.26 -19.11 15.59
C ASN A 241 -21.36 -20.30 16.54
N PHE A 242 -20.96 -20.15 17.81
CA PHE A 242 -21.12 -21.23 18.80
C PHE A 242 -22.58 -21.58 19.05
N GLU A 243 -23.45 -20.58 19.18
CA GLU A 243 -24.89 -20.79 19.36
C GLU A 243 -25.49 -21.56 18.17
N LYS A 244 -25.14 -21.18 16.94
CA LYS A 244 -25.55 -21.92 15.73
C LYS A 244 -25.02 -23.35 15.68
N ASP A 245 -23.78 -23.57 16.10
CA ASP A 245 -23.18 -24.90 16.13
C ASP A 245 -23.90 -25.79 17.17
N GLU A 246 -24.27 -25.24 18.32
CA GLU A 246 -25.07 -25.92 19.35
C GLU A 246 -26.47 -26.28 18.85
N GLU A 247 -27.18 -25.33 18.23
CA GLU A 247 -28.49 -25.58 17.62
C GLU A 247 -28.43 -26.71 16.59
N GLN A 248 -27.41 -26.71 15.72
CA GLN A 248 -27.21 -27.77 14.74
C GLN A 248 -26.93 -29.13 15.40
N GLN A 249 -26.18 -29.17 16.49
CA GLN A 249 -25.93 -30.42 17.22
C GLN A 249 -27.19 -30.95 17.90
N ILE A 250 -28.01 -30.07 18.47
CA ILE A 250 -29.30 -30.44 19.05
C ILE A 250 -30.22 -31.02 17.97
N HIS A 251 -30.31 -30.36 16.81
CA HIS A 251 -31.07 -30.86 15.67
C HIS A 251 -30.60 -32.23 15.19
N LYS A 252 -29.29 -32.41 14.96
CA LYS A 252 -28.71 -33.71 14.58
C LYS A 252 -28.97 -34.80 15.63
N THR A 253 -28.90 -34.44 16.91
CA THR A 253 -29.18 -35.38 18.02
C THR A 253 -30.64 -35.80 18.05
N LYS A 254 -31.56 -34.84 17.85
CA LYS A 254 -33.00 -35.11 17.74
C LYS A 254 -33.32 -36.03 16.55
N GLU A 255 -32.74 -35.76 15.39
CA GLU A 255 -32.88 -36.63 14.20
C GLU A 255 -32.34 -38.04 14.45
N ARG A 256 -31.20 -38.15 15.13
CA ARG A 256 -30.61 -39.44 15.53
C ARG A 256 -31.51 -40.19 16.51
N LEU A 257 -32.09 -39.53 17.50
CA LEU A 257 -32.99 -40.16 18.48
C LEU A 257 -34.31 -40.61 17.82
N ASN A 258 -34.87 -39.81 16.93
CA ASN A 258 -36.07 -40.18 16.17
C ASN A 258 -35.83 -41.41 15.28
N SER A 259 -34.68 -41.49 14.60
CA SER A 259 -34.32 -42.66 13.78
C SER A 259 -34.06 -43.93 14.61
N ILE A 260 -33.63 -43.80 15.88
CA ILE A 260 -33.47 -44.93 16.81
C ILE A 260 -34.84 -45.40 17.34
N ASN A 261 -35.75 -44.47 17.68
CA ASN A 261 -37.09 -44.82 18.16
C ASN A 261 -37.94 -45.50 17.06
N PHE A 262 -37.82 -45.06 15.81
CA PHE A 262 -38.45 -45.72 14.65
C PHE A 262 -37.97 -47.17 14.43
N LYS A 263 -36.77 -47.52 14.92
CA LYS A 263 -36.20 -48.87 14.83
C LYS A 263 -36.58 -49.76 16.02
N LYS A 264 -37.20 -49.18 17.06
CA LYS A 264 -37.55 -49.83 18.34
C LYS A 264 -39.03 -50.15 18.47
N GLU A 265 -39.89 -49.84 17.50
CA GLU A 265 -41.24 -50.41 17.42
C GLU A 265 -41.18 -51.77 16.71
N PRO A 266 -41.21 -52.91 17.42
CA PRO A 266 -41.49 -54.18 16.78
C PRO A 266 -43.01 -54.28 16.62
N THR A 267 -43.41 -54.55 15.37
CA THR A 267 -44.63 -55.29 14.99
C THR A 267 -45.47 -55.78 16.17
N THR A 268 -46.39 -54.95 16.67
CA THR A 268 -47.50 -55.46 17.48
C THR A 268 -48.54 -56.00 16.53
N PHE A 269 -48.48 -57.33 16.41
CA PHE A 269 -49.60 -58.25 16.20
C PHE A 269 -50.96 -57.59 16.06
N ASP A 270 -51.62 -57.85 14.92
CA ASP A 270 -53.06 -58.08 14.93
C ASP A 270 -53.36 -59.40 14.20
N ARG A 271 -54.22 -60.17 14.86
CA ARG A 271 -54.65 -61.54 14.54
C ARG A 271 -55.72 -61.57 13.47
#